data_AF-A0A6C0CTD1-F1
#
_entry.id   AF-A0A6C0CTD1-F1
#
_cell.length_a   1.000
_cell.length_b   1.000
_cell.length_c   1.000
_cell.angle_alpha   90.00
_cell.angle_beta   90.00
_cell.angle_gamma   90.00
#
_symmetry.space_group_name_H-M   'P 1'
#
loop_
_entity.id
_entity.type
_entity.pdbx_description
1 polymer ?
#
loop_
_entity_poly.entity_id
_entity_poly.type
_entity_poly.pdbx_seq_one_letter_code
_entity_poly.pdbx_strand_id
1 'polypeptide(L)'
;MSIFSSNNWPPSCSSAKQSPINLTQSGAKPCRLSCDLVMDDGNVSQATVSISNEGLVLESSSGLGSCKFRGESYVCQGLAVNHPSHHTIEGVQADGEVTAFFRKPTGELMCMSSLFRINSSQTPSFNFFKQFVPYAVTTGETKLTLREWSISQLVPPESSYYVYDGSTLVPPCTPCEWIVFKSMINMDQGDFSYLVRNVEAGSRPVQGLGEREVFFNDINNIPGGPVPHDNKFYLRLRPTGNTKVGGKLEVKKADLKNNVEKSEADKKQEENGLQKWWNSMSDWQKAAFVISMICIVPAIYYGWSTASKTPITGEYGKVAALKVRSWISLLYNWTIGLIWPLVPT
;
A
#
# COMPACT_ATOMS: atom_id res chain seq x y z
N MET A 1 25.28 12.07 -21.29
CA MET A 1 24.23 13.11 -21.47
C MET A 1 22.95 12.65 -20.80
N SER A 2 22.41 13.47 -19.90
CA SER A 2 21.11 13.25 -19.26
C SER A 2 19.96 13.22 -20.28
N ILE A 3 18.90 12.46 -20.02
CA ILE A 3 17.69 12.46 -20.85
C ILE A 3 17.00 13.84 -20.90
N PHE A 4 17.19 14.66 -19.86
CA PHE A 4 16.56 15.97 -19.69
C PHE A 4 17.16 17.08 -20.56
N SER A 5 18.33 16.85 -21.16
CA SER A 5 18.93 17.79 -22.12
C SER A 5 18.56 17.49 -23.57
N SER A 6 17.77 16.43 -23.83
CA SER A 6 17.34 16.06 -25.18
C SER A 6 16.05 16.76 -25.59
N ASN A 7 15.97 17.20 -26.85
CA ASN A 7 14.78 17.87 -27.40
C ASN A 7 13.77 16.90 -28.06
N ASN A 8 13.98 15.59 -27.97
CA ASN A 8 13.25 14.59 -28.74
C ASN A 8 12.33 13.72 -27.88
N TRP A 9 11.49 14.35 -27.06
CA TRP A 9 10.51 13.64 -26.24
C TRP A 9 9.23 13.33 -27.03
N PRO A 10 8.50 12.25 -26.70
CA PRO A 10 7.29 11.89 -27.41
C PRO A 10 6.19 12.96 -27.24
N PRO A 11 5.21 13.03 -28.16
CA PRO A 11 4.12 14.02 -28.09
C PRO A 11 3.31 13.98 -26.79
N SER A 12 3.24 12.81 -26.12
CA SER A 12 2.59 12.67 -24.81
C SER A 12 3.20 13.58 -23.73
N CYS A 13 4.48 13.93 -23.87
CA CYS A 13 5.19 14.83 -22.97
C CYS A 13 4.93 16.32 -23.24
N SER A 14 4.16 16.67 -24.28
CA SER A 14 3.79 18.05 -24.63
C SER A 14 2.37 18.41 -24.19
N SER A 15 1.72 17.59 -23.36
CA SER A 15 0.36 17.86 -22.89
C SER A 15 0.33 19.03 -21.88
N ALA A 16 -0.84 19.61 -21.63
CA ALA A 16 -0.97 20.75 -20.72
C ALA A 16 -0.79 20.40 -19.22
N LYS A 17 -0.87 19.11 -18.85
CA LYS A 17 -0.87 18.62 -17.46
C LYS A 17 0.42 17.87 -17.12
N GLN A 18 1.56 18.49 -17.39
CA GLN A 18 2.88 17.87 -17.19
C GLN A 18 3.50 18.27 -15.86
N SER A 19 4.47 17.47 -15.42
CA SER A 19 5.32 17.70 -14.25
C SER A 19 6.78 17.86 -14.69
N PRO A 20 7.67 18.48 -13.89
CA PRO A 20 7.42 19.05 -12.57
C PRO A 20 6.73 20.42 -12.64
N ILE A 21 6.24 20.93 -11.51
CA ILE A 21 5.70 22.30 -11.38
C ILE A 21 6.42 23.07 -10.26
N ASN A 22 6.28 24.39 -10.25
CA ASN A 22 6.66 25.20 -9.10
C ASN A 22 5.54 25.16 -8.05
N LEU A 23 5.86 24.73 -6.84
CA LEU A 23 4.93 24.58 -5.74
C LEU A 23 5.00 25.80 -4.83
N THR A 24 3.87 26.49 -4.69
CA THR A 24 3.74 27.68 -3.83
C THR A 24 2.61 27.48 -2.83
N GLN A 25 2.88 27.75 -1.56
CA GLN A 25 1.88 27.58 -0.51
C GLN A 25 0.74 28.58 -0.67
N SER A 26 1.02 29.81 -1.11
CA SER A 26 0.01 30.86 -1.31
C SER A 26 -0.99 30.51 -2.42
N GLY A 27 -0.57 29.75 -3.43
CA GLY A 27 -1.42 29.29 -4.52
C GLY A 27 -2.16 27.97 -4.24
N ALA A 28 -1.82 27.29 -3.15
CA ALA A 28 -2.36 25.97 -2.85
C ALA A 28 -3.65 26.06 -2.01
N LYS A 29 -4.60 25.19 -2.34
CA LYS A 29 -5.85 25.04 -1.58
C LYS A 29 -5.63 24.12 -0.39
N PRO A 30 -6.30 24.31 0.75
CA PRO A 30 -6.15 23.40 1.89
C PRO A 30 -6.75 22.02 1.56
N CYS A 31 -6.00 20.95 1.87
CA CYS A 31 -6.46 19.56 1.69
C CYS A 31 -7.68 19.21 2.54
N ARG A 32 -7.86 19.82 3.73
CA ARG A 32 -9.02 19.56 4.63
C ARG A 32 -9.38 18.08 4.77
N LEU A 33 -8.41 17.23 5.10
CA LEU A 33 -8.56 15.76 5.25
C LEU A 33 -8.80 14.93 3.98
N SER A 34 -8.82 15.53 2.78
CA SER A 34 -8.90 14.78 1.51
C SER A 34 -7.55 14.27 1.00
N CYS A 35 -6.45 14.63 1.65
CA CYS A 35 -5.09 14.18 1.35
C CYS A 35 -4.56 13.46 2.59
N ASP A 36 -5.07 12.27 2.89
CA ASP A 36 -4.58 11.48 4.02
C ASP A 36 -3.54 10.48 3.49
N LEU A 37 -2.32 10.55 4.03
CA LEU A 37 -1.19 9.73 3.64
C LEU A 37 -0.63 9.03 4.87
N VAL A 38 -0.58 7.71 4.81
CA VAL A 38 -0.05 6.87 5.88
C VAL A 38 1.01 5.95 5.26
N MET A 39 2.24 6.03 5.75
CA MET A 39 3.30 5.08 5.35
C MET A 39 3.15 3.80 6.14
N ASP A 40 3.41 2.66 5.50
CA ASP A 40 3.50 1.38 6.20
C ASP A 40 4.94 1.14 6.68
N ASP A 41 5.10 0.52 7.84
CA ASP A 41 6.41 0.18 8.44
C ASP A 41 7.01 -1.12 7.88
N GLY A 42 6.76 -1.39 6.59
CA GLY A 42 7.22 -2.59 5.92
C GLY A 42 8.72 -2.55 5.62
N ASN A 43 9.45 -3.57 6.08
CA ASN A 43 10.87 -3.73 5.75
C ASN A 43 11.05 -4.49 4.44
N VAL A 44 11.89 -3.94 3.56
CA VAL A 44 12.32 -4.57 2.32
C VAL A 44 13.78 -4.98 2.46
N SER A 45 14.10 -6.19 2.03
CA SER A 45 15.43 -6.77 2.24
C SER A 45 16.28 -6.82 0.97
N GLN A 46 15.70 -6.68 -0.22
CA GLN A 46 16.42 -6.83 -1.48
C GLN A 46 15.99 -5.75 -2.48
N ALA A 47 16.99 -5.16 -3.13
CA ALA A 47 16.81 -4.19 -4.19
C ALA A 47 17.98 -4.28 -5.18
N THR A 48 17.82 -3.63 -6.31
CA THR A 48 18.86 -3.52 -7.34
C THR A 48 19.06 -2.04 -7.63
N VAL A 49 20.30 -1.58 -7.61
CA VAL A 49 20.67 -0.20 -7.93
C VAL A 49 21.41 -0.15 -9.26
N SER A 50 21.11 0.87 -10.06
CA SER A 50 21.75 1.12 -11.34
C SER A 50 21.83 2.61 -11.62
N ILE A 51 22.69 2.99 -12.56
CA ILE A 51 22.75 4.35 -13.08
C ILE A 51 22.26 4.32 -14.52
N SER A 52 21.26 5.14 -14.81
CA SER A 52 20.72 5.33 -16.14
C SER A 52 20.87 6.78 -16.60
N ASN A 53 20.47 7.07 -17.83
CA ASN A 53 20.36 8.44 -18.34
C ASN A 53 19.21 9.24 -17.66
N GLU A 54 18.35 8.57 -16.91
CA GLU A 54 17.23 9.15 -16.17
C GLU A 54 17.60 9.53 -14.74
N GLY A 55 18.72 9.03 -14.20
CA GLY A 55 19.17 9.29 -12.84
C GLY A 55 19.83 8.06 -12.21
N LEU A 56 19.94 8.07 -10.88
CA LEU A 56 20.28 6.88 -10.10
C LEU A 56 18.99 6.18 -9.70
N VAL A 57 18.84 4.92 -10.11
CA VAL A 57 17.60 4.17 -9.99
C VAL A 57 17.78 3.04 -8.99
N LEU A 58 16.80 2.89 -8.10
CA LEU A 58 16.70 1.78 -7.16
C LEU A 58 15.37 1.07 -7.38
N GLU A 59 15.40 -0.23 -7.65
CA GLU A 59 14.22 -1.02 -7.97
C GLU A 59 14.17 -2.31 -7.13
N SER A 60 12.96 -2.80 -6.89
CA SER A 60 12.78 -4.11 -6.26
C SER A 60 11.55 -4.82 -6.79
N SER A 61 11.70 -6.10 -7.14
CA SER A 61 10.59 -6.95 -7.58
C SER A 61 9.59 -7.26 -6.48
N SER A 62 10.01 -7.21 -5.20
CA SER A 62 9.12 -7.34 -4.05
C SER A 62 8.53 -6.00 -3.58
N GLY A 63 8.91 -4.90 -4.22
CA GLY A 63 8.56 -3.53 -3.83
C GLY A 63 9.51 -2.95 -2.79
N LEU A 64 9.58 -1.62 -2.71
CA LEU A 64 10.46 -0.85 -1.80
C LEU A 64 9.70 -0.27 -0.58
N GLY A 65 8.52 -0.81 -0.30
CA GLY A 65 7.62 -0.36 0.76
C GLY A 65 6.22 -0.08 0.22
N SER A 66 5.31 0.29 1.12
CA SER A 66 3.92 0.62 0.75
C SER A 66 3.40 1.80 1.56
N CYS A 67 2.33 2.40 1.06
CA CYS A 67 1.61 3.45 1.77
C CYS A 67 0.13 3.39 1.42
N LYS A 68 -0.68 4.06 2.23
CA LYS A 68 -2.09 4.32 1.95
C LYS A 68 -2.30 5.79 1.68
N PHE A 69 -2.87 6.09 0.52
CA PHE A 69 -3.29 7.45 0.17
C PHE A 69 -4.80 7.48 -0.04
N ARG A 70 -5.51 8.39 0.67
CA ARG A 70 -6.98 8.44 0.71
C ARG A 70 -7.66 7.12 1.10
N GLY A 71 -6.94 6.24 1.79
CA GLY A 71 -7.40 4.89 2.16
C GLY A 71 -7.18 3.82 1.10
N GLU A 72 -6.68 4.17 -0.09
CA GLU A 72 -6.25 3.21 -1.11
C GLU A 72 -4.79 2.80 -0.89
N SER A 73 -4.49 1.51 -1.05
CA SER A 73 -3.15 0.97 -0.89
C SER A 73 -2.32 1.11 -2.16
N TYR A 74 -1.07 1.53 -1.99
CA TYR A 74 -0.07 1.66 -3.03
C TYR A 74 1.23 0.95 -2.64
N VAL A 75 1.90 0.35 -3.61
CA VAL A 75 3.21 -0.29 -3.43
C VAL A 75 4.26 0.48 -4.21
N CYS A 76 5.38 0.81 -3.57
CA CYS A 76 6.52 1.45 -4.21
C CYS A 76 7.25 0.44 -5.09
N GLN A 77 7.31 0.68 -6.39
CA GLN A 77 7.97 -0.22 -7.35
C GLN A 77 9.45 0.13 -7.54
N GLY A 78 9.78 1.41 -7.41
CA GLY A 78 11.13 1.92 -7.62
C GLY A 78 11.27 3.37 -7.18
N LEU A 79 12.51 3.83 -7.14
CA LEU A 79 12.91 5.20 -6.81
C LEU A 79 13.91 5.69 -7.85
N ALA A 80 13.86 6.97 -8.18
CA ALA A 80 14.88 7.67 -8.95
C ALA A 80 15.43 8.85 -8.14
N VAL A 81 16.74 9.04 -8.17
CA VAL A 81 17.45 10.15 -7.55
C VAL A 81 18.09 11.00 -8.64
N ASN A 82 17.77 12.29 -8.63
CA ASN A 82 18.21 13.27 -9.61
C ASN A 82 18.87 14.47 -8.93
N HIS A 83 19.82 15.08 -9.64
CA HIS A 83 20.42 16.36 -9.25
C HIS A 83 20.53 17.27 -10.50
N PRO A 84 20.12 18.55 -10.42
CA PRO A 84 19.38 19.19 -9.32
C PRO A 84 17.93 18.69 -9.21
N SER A 85 17.11 19.25 -8.30
CA SER A 85 15.70 18.85 -8.17
C SER A 85 14.87 19.15 -9.43
N HIS A 86 13.79 18.39 -9.61
CA HIS A 86 12.81 18.60 -10.68
C HIS A 86 11.78 19.64 -10.27
N HIS A 87 11.14 19.41 -9.14
CA HIS A 87 10.26 20.39 -8.53
C HIS A 87 11.05 21.56 -7.99
N THR A 88 10.37 22.70 -7.93
CA THR A 88 10.82 23.89 -7.21
C THR A 88 9.77 24.21 -6.16
N ILE A 89 10.23 24.71 -5.01
CA ILE A 89 9.36 25.12 -3.91
C ILE A 89 9.60 26.61 -3.69
N GLU A 90 8.55 27.41 -3.80
CA GLU A 90 8.64 28.89 -3.76
C GLU A 90 9.66 29.44 -4.78
N GLY A 91 9.74 28.80 -5.96
CA GLY A 91 10.68 29.14 -7.02
C GLY A 91 12.13 28.71 -6.77
N VAL A 92 12.42 28.06 -5.64
CA VAL A 92 13.77 27.61 -5.28
C VAL A 92 13.98 26.16 -5.70
N GLN A 93 15.03 25.92 -6.48
CA GLN A 93 15.52 24.59 -6.83
C GLN A 93 16.42 24.04 -5.70
N ALA A 94 16.29 22.76 -5.38
CA ALA A 94 17.13 22.09 -4.39
C ALA A 94 18.31 21.36 -5.05
N ASP A 95 19.26 20.91 -4.22
CA ASP A 95 20.48 20.22 -4.67
C ASP A 95 20.15 18.90 -5.37
N GLY A 96 19.02 18.28 -5.03
CA GLY A 96 18.45 17.18 -5.77
C GLY A 96 17.07 16.77 -5.27
N GLU A 97 16.53 15.71 -5.87
CA GLU A 97 15.21 15.16 -5.57
C GLU A 97 15.23 13.64 -5.69
N VAL A 98 14.57 12.99 -4.74
CA VAL A 98 14.26 11.56 -4.83
C VAL A 98 12.77 11.40 -5.11
N THR A 99 12.45 10.67 -6.17
CA THR A 99 11.09 10.38 -6.63
C THR A 99 10.81 8.90 -6.48
N ALA A 100 9.80 8.56 -5.69
CA ALA A 100 9.26 7.22 -5.48
C ALA A 100 8.04 6.99 -6.39
N PHE A 101 8.04 5.85 -7.08
CA PHE A 101 6.97 5.46 -7.99
C PHE A 101 6.09 4.41 -7.31
N PHE A 102 4.90 4.83 -6.93
CA PHE A 102 3.90 4.01 -6.27
C PHE A 102 2.83 3.58 -7.26
N ARG A 103 2.42 2.33 -7.20
CA ARG A 103 1.35 1.80 -8.05
C ARG A 103 0.30 1.10 -7.21
N LYS A 104 -0.97 1.37 -7.51
CA LYS A 104 -2.08 0.64 -6.90
C LYS A 104 -2.40 -0.63 -7.68
N PRO A 105 -3.09 -1.62 -7.07
CA PRO A 105 -3.42 -2.88 -7.76
C PRO A 105 -4.20 -2.72 -9.07
N THR A 106 -4.99 -1.65 -9.22
CA THR A 106 -5.72 -1.37 -10.48
C THR A 106 -4.85 -0.71 -11.56
N GLY A 107 -3.60 -0.37 -11.25
CA GLY A 107 -2.59 0.08 -12.21
C GLY A 107 -2.39 1.60 -12.30
N GLU A 108 -3.14 2.41 -11.55
CA GLU A 108 -2.89 3.86 -11.50
C GLU A 108 -1.59 4.17 -10.72
N LEU A 109 -0.92 5.25 -11.12
CA LEU A 109 0.38 5.64 -10.63
C LEU A 109 0.27 6.86 -9.71
N MET A 110 0.97 6.79 -8.59
CA MET A 110 1.20 7.89 -7.66
C MET A 110 2.71 8.12 -7.54
N CYS A 111 3.14 9.37 -7.57
CA CYS A 111 4.53 9.78 -7.59
C CYS A 111 4.77 10.57 -6.31
N MET A 112 5.67 10.11 -5.46
CA MET A 112 5.97 10.78 -4.20
C MET A 112 7.40 11.27 -4.22
N SER A 113 7.64 12.53 -3.86
CA SER A 113 8.99 13.08 -3.89
C SER A 113 9.35 13.86 -2.64
N SER A 114 10.63 13.75 -2.30
CA SER A 114 11.29 14.59 -1.31
C SER A 114 12.48 15.26 -1.97
N LEU A 115 12.49 16.60 -1.92
CA LEU A 115 13.64 17.39 -2.31
C LEU A 115 14.68 17.26 -1.19
N PHE A 116 15.96 17.29 -1.55
CA PHE A 116 17.04 17.23 -0.58
C PHE A 116 18.06 18.34 -0.76
N ARG A 117 18.72 18.67 0.34
CA ARG A 117 19.88 19.57 0.37
C ARG A 117 21.07 18.89 1.02
N ILE A 118 22.25 19.37 0.65
CA ILE A 118 23.50 18.92 1.25
C ILE A 118 23.64 19.62 2.60
N ASN A 119 23.64 18.84 3.68
CA ASN A 119 23.74 19.37 5.03
C ASN A 119 24.35 18.32 5.94
N SER A 120 25.31 18.69 6.79
CA SER A 120 26.01 17.78 7.70
C SER A 120 25.18 17.33 8.91
N SER A 121 23.99 17.90 9.12
CA SER A 121 23.09 17.54 10.21
C SER A 121 22.50 16.16 9.97
N GLN A 122 22.86 15.20 10.83
CA GLN A 122 22.37 13.83 10.74
C GLN A 122 20.85 13.78 10.88
N THR A 123 20.21 13.16 9.90
CA THR A 123 18.77 12.92 9.84
C THR A 123 18.53 11.50 9.36
N PRO A 124 17.33 10.92 9.54
CA PRO A 124 17.03 9.56 9.09
C PRO A 124 17.32 9.30 7.60
N SER A 125 17.26 10.34 6.75
CA SER A 125 17.52 10.24 5.32
C SER A 125 18.99 9.90 4.97
N PHE A 126 19.92 10.07 5.91
CA PHE A 126 21.31 9.63 5.72
C PHE A 126 21.39 8.11 5.60
N ASN A 127 20.70 7.38 6.47
CA ASN A 127 20.67 5.93 6.42
C ASN A 127 19.97 5.44 5.13
N PHE A 128 18.98 6.20 4.65
CA PHE A 128 18.31 5.91 3.39
C PHE A 128 19.30 5.97 2.21
N PHE A 129 19.99 7.09 2.00
CA PHE A 129 20.90 7.25 0.84
C PHE A 129 22.12 6.32 0.90
N LYS A 130 22.72 6.19 2.09
CA LYS A 130 23.92 5.38 2.31
C LYS A 130 23.75 3.90 1.93
N GLN A 131 22.53 3.39 1.95
CA GLN A 131 22.25 1.99 1.61
C GLN A 131 22.43 1.65 0.13
N PHE A 132 22.34 2.64 -0.77
CA PHE A 132 22.35 2.35 -2.22
C PHE A 132 23.18 3.32 -3.05
N VAL A 133 23.31 4.61 -2.66
CA VAL A 133 24.05 5.61 -3.45
C VAL A 133 25.49 5.18 -3.74
N PRO A 134 26.32 4.76 -2.76
CA PRO A 134 27.72 4.42 -3.01
C PRO A 134 27.94 3.11 -3.80
N TYR A 135 26.87 2.34 -4.03
CA TYR A 135 26.94 1.02 -4.67
C TYR A 135 26.44 1.04 -6.13
N ALA A 136 25.96 2.19 -6.59
CA ALA A 136 25.47 2.37 -7.95
C ALA A 136 26.63 2.30 -8.95
N VAL A 137 26.53 1.43 -9.95
CA VAL A 137 27.57 1.25 -10.97
C VAL A 137 27.16 1.95 -12.27
N THR A 138 28.15 2.49 -13.00
CA THR A 138 27.92 3.19 -14.28
C THR A 138 27.52 2.25 -15.41
N THR A 139 27.78 0.95 -15.28
CA THR A 139 27.43 -0.07 -16.27
C THR A 139 26.85 -1.30 -15.58
N GLY A 140 25.63 -1.68 -15.97
CA GLY A 140 24.92 -2.80 -15.38
C GLY A 140 24.20 -2.42 -14.08
N GLU A 141 23.98 -3.41 -13.23
CA GLU A 141 23.19 -3.27 -12.01
C GLU A 141 23.85 -4.01 -10.85
N THR A 142 23.72 -3.46 -9.64
CA THR A 142 24.24 -4.05 -8.41
C THR A 142 23.09 -4.50 -7.53
N LYS A 143 23.07 -5.78 -7.16
CA LYS A 143 22.11 -6.31 -6.18
C LYS A 143 22.52 -5.91 -4.77
N LEU A 144 21.58 -5.37 -4.02
CA LEU A 144 21.76 -4.89 -2.66
C LEU A 144 20.89 -5.68 -1.69
N THR A 145 21.43 -5.89 -0.49
CA THR A 145 20.65 -6.30 0.67
C THR A 145 20.43 -5.07 1.54
N LEU A 146 19.22 -4.55 1.53
CA LEU A 146 18.84 -3.38 2.31
C LEU A 146 18.66 -3.78 3.78
N ARG A 147 19.09 -2.90 4.70
CA ARG A 147 19.06 -3.14 6.15
C ARG A 147 18.34 -1.98 6.82
N GLU A 148 17.31 -2.29 7.61
CA GLU A 148 16.51 -1.27 8.29
C GLU A 148 15.92 -0.24 7.30
N TRP A 149 15.56 -0.73 6.12
CA TRP A 149 14.93 0.07 5.08
C TRP A 149 13.46 0.29 5.39
N SER A 150 13.06 1.56 5.40
CA SER A 150 11.66 1.94 5.37
C SER A 150 11.46 3.12 4.44
N ILE A 151 10.41 3.05 3.63
CA ILE A 151 10.03 4.15 2.73
C ILE A 151 9.65 5.41 3.52
N SER A 152 9.32 5.30 4.81
CA SER A 152 9.06 6.45 5.68
C SER A 152 10.31 7.30 5.93
N GLN A 153 11.52 6.78 5.70
CA GLN A 153 12.77 7.55 5.77
C GLN A 153 12.85 8.64 4.68
N LEU A 154 12.00 8.55 3.65
CA LEU A 154 11.80 9.59 2.65
C LEU A 154 11.04 10.81 3.21
N VAL A 155 10.25 10.61 4.28
CA VAL A 155 9.36 11.64 4.82
C VAL A 155 10.16 12.59 5.71
N PRO A 156 10.18 13.90 5.42
CA PRO A 156 10.83 14.88 6.28
C PRO A 156 10.15 14.96 7.66
N PRO A 157 10.86 15.43 8.71
CA PRO A 157 10.28 15.61 10.04
C PRO A 157 9.01 16.48 10.04
N GLU A 158 9.04 17.54 9.24
CA GLU A 158 7.85 18.34 8.91
C GLU A 158 7.13 17.70 7.73
N SER A 159 6.22 16.79 8.01
CA SER A 159 5.52 15.97 7.01
C SER A 159 4.36 16.69 6.31
N SER A 160 4.47 18.02 6.12
CA SER A 160 3.54 18.77 5.27
C SER A 160 3.89 18.57 3.80
N TYR A 161 2.89 18.46 2.93
CA TYR A 161 3.11 18.15 1.52
C TYR A 161 2.05 18.75 0.61
N TYR A 162 2.42 18.88 -0.66
CA TYR A 162 1.55 19.27 -1.76
C TYR A 162 1.00 18.03 -2.46
N VAL A 163 -0.23 18.13 -2.96
CA VAL A 163 -0.87 17.11 -3.81
C VAL A 163 -1.38 17.76 -5.07
N TYR A 164 -1.08 17.19 -6.24
CA TYR A 164 -1.59 17.70 -7.52
C TYR A 164 -1.58 16.61 -8.61
N ASP A 165 -2.38 16.79 -9.66
CA ASP A 165 -2.38 15.90 -10.82
C ASP A 165 -1.31 16.31 -11.84
N GLY A 166 -0.47 15.37 -12.26
CA GLY A 166 0.63 15.65 -13.19
C GLY A 166 1.00 14.45 -14.04
N SER A 167 2.29 14.34 -14.36
CA SER A 167 2.85 13.26 -15.17
C SER A 167 4.14 12.70 -14.55
N THR A 168 4.62 11.56 -15.03
CA THR A 168 6.00 11.15 -14.78
C THR A 168 6.99 12.19 -15.32
N LEU A 169 8.18 12.23 -14.72
CA LEU A 169 9.23 13.19 -15.07
C LEU A 169 10.02 12.76 -16.32
N VAL A 170 9.96 11.48 -16.66
CA VAL A 170 10.59 10.89 -17.83
C VAL A 170 9.54 10.37 -18.82
N PRO A 171 9.88 10.27 -20.13
CA PRO A 171 9.04 9.61 -21.13
C PRO A 171 8.60 8.20 -20.67
N PRO A 172 7.34 7.80 -20.95
CA PRO A 172 6.38 8.41 -21.85
C PRO A 172 5.51 9.52 -21.22
N CYS A 173 5.90 10.09 -20.08
CA CYS A 173 5.17 11.17 -19.41
C CYS A 173 3.74 10.78 -19.01
N THR A 174 3.61 9.60 -18.42
CA THR A 174 2.34 9.00 -18.00
C THR A 174 1.66 9.84 -16.93
N PRO A 175 0.32 10.04 -16.96
CA PRO A 175 -0.40 10.70 -15.88
C PRO A 175 -0.14 10.07 -14.51
N CYS A 176 0.10 10.91 -13.51
CA CYS A 176 0.45 10.50 -12.15
C CYS A 176 -0.11 11.49 -11.13
N GLU A 177 -0.65 11.01 -10.02
CA GLU A 177 -0.97 11.88 -8.87
C GLU A 177 0.31 12.12 -8.06
N TRP A 178 0.68 13.37 -7.85
CA TRP A 178 1.90 13.76 -7.16
C TRP A 178 1.65 14.04 -5.69
N ILE A 179 2.59 13.59 -4.85
CA ILE A 179 2.77 14.01 -3.46
C ILE A 179 4.18 14.56 -3.35
N VAL A 180 4.32 15.83 -3.01
CA VAL A 180 5.64 16.48 -2.90
C VAL A 180 5.79 17.08 -1.51
N PHE A 181 6.75 16.59 -0.73
CA PHE A 181 6.97 17.13 0.61
C PHE A 181 7.51 18.55 0.56
N LYS A 182 6.98 19.41 1.44
CA LYS A 182 7.36 20.84 1.49
C LYS A 182 8.76 21.01 2.05
N SER A 183 9.06 20.31 3.13
CA SER A 183 10.36 20.41 3.81
C SER A 183 11.36 19.47 3.13
N MET A 184 12.63 19.89 3.09
CA MET A 184 13.67 19.13 2.41
C MET A 184 14.33 18.15 3.38
N ILE A 185 14.73 16.99 2.89
CA ILE A 185 15.56 16.04 3.63
C ILE A 185 17.05 16.38 3.43
N ASN A 186 17.93 15.83 4.27
CA ASN A 186 19.37 16.06 4.13
C ASN A 186 20.04 14.88 3.44
N MET A 187 21.04 15.17 2.60
CA MET A 187 21.97 14.18 2.07
C MET A 187 23.39 14.50 2.57
N ASP A 188 24.14 13.46 2.91
CA ASP A 188 25.54 13.60 3.32
C ASP A 188 26.42 14.07 2.14
N GLN A 189 27.45 14.84 2.44
CA GLN A 189 28.36 15.38 1.43
C GLN A 189 29.08 14.27 0.64
N GLY A 190 29.42 13.16 1.29
CA GLY A 190 30.09 12.01 0.66
C GLY A 190 29.17 11.31 -0.34
N ASP A 191 27.93 11.03 0.06
CA ASP A 191 26.92 10.43 -0.81
C ASP A 191 26.59 11.35 -2.00
N PHE A 192 26.43 12.65 -1.76
CA PHE A 192 26.20 13.61 -2.84
C PHE A 192 27.38 13.70 -3.81
N SER A 193 28.61 13.67 -3.29
CA SER A 193 29.81 13.67 -4.14
C SER A 193 29.89 12.42 -5.01
N TYR A 194 29.45 11.27 -4.51
CA TYR A 194 29.33 10.05 -5.30
C TYR A 194 28.25 10.17 -6.38
N LEU A 195 27.08 10.72 -6.01
CA LEU A 195 25.98 10.96 -6.94
C LEU A 195 26.42 11.83 -8.12
N VAL A 196 26.99 13.01 -7.85
CA VAL A 196 27.41 13.97 -8.89
C VAL A 196 28.51 13.41 -9.80
N ARG A 197 29.39 12.56 -9.27
CA ARG A 197 30.48 11.95 -10.06
C ARG A 197 29.99 10.91 -11.06
N ASN A 198 28.92 10.19 -10.73
CA ASN A 198 28.49 9.04 -11.52
C ASN A 198 27.17 9.27 -12.27
N VAL A 199 26.32 10.17 -11.78
CA VAL A 199 25.03 10.53 -12.39
C VAL A 199 25.17 11.86 -13.11
N GLU A 200 24.77 11.88 -14.37
CA GLU A 200 24.74 13.09 -15.17
C GLU A 200 23.74 14.10 -14.61
N ALA A 201 24.20 15.33 -14.39
CA ALA A 201 23.34 16.41 -13.94
C ALA A 201 22.23 16.68 -14.97
N GLY A 202 20.99 16.80 -14.51
CA GLY A 202 19.88 17.08 -15.39
C GLY A 202 18.56 17.11 -14.65
N SER A 203 17.73 18.09 -15.02
CA SER A 203 16.39 18.22 -14.49
C SER A 203 15.43 18.65 -15.60
N ARG A 204 14.26 18.00 -15.67
CA ARG A 204 13.17 18.43 -16.55
C ARG A 204 12.74 19.86 -16.19
N PRO A 205 12.64 20.79 -17.15
CA PRO A 205 12.16 22.14 -16.89
C PRO A 205 10.78 22.16 -16.25
N VAL A 206 10.55 23.14 -15.37
CA VAL A 206 9.26 23.36 -14.72
C VAL A 206 8.18 23.64 -15.77
N GLN A 207 7.05 22.96 -15.63
CA GLN A 207 5.89 23.02 -16.51
C GLN A 207 4.84 24.00 -15.95
N GLY A 208 4.02 24.57 -16.83
CA GLY A 208 2.97 25.50 -16.43
C GLY A 208 1.85 24.80 -15.65
N LEU A 209 1.33 25.44 -14.60
CA LEU A 209 0.25 24.88 -13.77
C LEU A 209 -1.05 24.68 -14.58
N GLY A 210 -1.39 25.65 -15.45
CA GLY A 210 -2.63 25.64 -16.21
C GLY A 210 -3.86 25.75 -15.30
N GLU A 211 -4.89 24.95 -15.58
CA GLU A 211 -6.14 24.90 -14.79
C GLU A 211 -6.08 23.94 -13.60
N ARG A 212 -4.92 23.34 -13.32
CA ARG A 212 -4.77 22.36 -12.25
C ARG A 212 -4.78 23.02 -10.89
N GLU A 213 -5.31 22.31 -9.92
CA GLU A 213 -5.30 22.73 -8.53
C GLU A 213 -4.17 22.02 -7.79
N VAL A 214 -3.46 22.77 -6.95
CA VAL A 214 -2.52 22.21 -5.99
C VAL A 214 -3.19 22.25 -4.63
N PHE A 215 -3.19 21.13 -3.93
CA PHE A 215 -3.65 21.05 -2.55
C PHE A 215 -2.46 21.01 -1.61
N PHE A 216 -2.57 21.66 -0.46
CA PHE A 216 -1.56 21.65 0.58
C PHE A 216 -2.12 21.00 1.84
N ASN A 217 -1.44 19.95 2.30
CA ASN A 217 -1.70 19.34 3.58
C ASN A 217 -0.77 19.96 4.62
N ASP A 218 -1.30 20.89 5.39
CA ASP A 218 -0.63 21.42 6.56
C ASP A 218 -0.88 20.48 7.75
N ILE A 219 0.00 19.50 7.92
CA ILE A 219 -0.11 18.53 9.00
C ILE A 219 0.10 19.19 10.37
N ASN A 220 0.79 20.33 10.41
CA ASN A 220 1.08 21.07 11.63
C ASN A 220 -0.11 21.96 12.04
N ASN A 221 -0.88 22.49 11.08
CA ASN A 221 -2.12 23.25 11.31
C ASN A 221 -3.38 22.50 10.88
N ILE A 222 -3.45 21.22 11.23
CA ILE A 222 -4.70 20.46 11.18
C ILE A 222 -5.79 21.21 11.99
N PRO A 223 -7.00 21.44 11.43
CA PRO A 223 -8.14 21.88 12.23
C PRO A 223 -8.40 20.87 13.36
N GLY A 224 -8.14 21.28 14.61
CA GLY A 224 -8.14 20.42 15.80
C GLY A 224 -6.77 20.17 16.45
N GLY A 225 -5.66 20.60 15.81
CA GLY A 225 -4.28 20.43 16.29
C GLY A 225 -3.72 19.01 16.10
N PRO A 226 -2.43 18.81 16.41
CA PRO A 226 -1.83 17.47 16.48
C PRO A 226 -2.56 16.61 17.52
N VAL A 227 -2.76 15.33 17.22
CA VAL A 227 -3.42 14.41 18.16
C VAL A 227 -2.50 14.19 19.37
N PRO A 228 -2.95 14.45 20.61
CA PRO A 228 -2.13 14.21 21.80
C PRO A 228 -1.77 12.73 21.95
N HIS A 229 -0.52 12.45 22.32
CA HIS A 229 -0.06 11.11 22.70
C HIS A 229 -0.40 10.81 24.18
N ASP A 230 -1.67 10.94 24.56
CA ASP A 230 -2.13 10.79 25.95
C ASP A 230 -2.89 9.47 26.22
N ASN A 231 -2.63 8.44 25.41
CA ASN A 231 -3.31 7.14 25.43
C ASN A 231 -4.84 7.20 25.25
N LYS A 232 -5.40 8.31 24.75
CA LYS A 232 -6.82 8.39 24.39
C LYS A 232 -7.03 8.08 22.92
N PHE A 233 -8.21 7.52 22.64
CA PHE A 233 -8.66 7.31 21.27
C PHE A 233 -9.29 8.59 20.73
N TYR A 234 -8.71 9.14 19.68
CA TYR A 234 -9.26 10.29 18.96
C TYR A 234 -9.81 9.85 17.62
N LEU A 235 -11.08 10.17 17.36
CA LEU A 235 -11.72 9.94 16.07
C LEU A 235 -11.73 11.24 15.27
N ARG A 236 -11.05 11.26 14.11
CA ARG A 236 -11.11 12.37 13.17
C ARG A 236 -12.00 12.00 12.00
N LEU A 237 -13.14 12.68 11.89
CA LEU A 237 -14.08 12.46 10.79
C LEU A 237 -13.56 13.13 9.53
N ARG A 238 -13.40 12.34 8.46
CA ARG A 238 -13.12 12.89 7.13
C ARG A 238 -14.40 13.56 6.60
N PRO A 239 -14.33 14.76 6.02
CA PRO A 239 -15.46 15.32 5.29
C PRO A 239 -15.82 14.38 4.16
N THR A 240 -17.05 13.88 4.14
CA THR A 240 -17.60 13.17 2.99
C THR A 240 -17.69 14.19 1.85
N GLY A 241 -16.74 14.15 0.90
CA GLY A 241 -16.74 15.07 -0.24
C GLY A 241 -18.08 15.02 -0.99
N ASN A 242 -18.58 16.20 -1.42
CA ASN A 242 -19.77 16.48 -2.26
C ASN A 242 -20.98 15.53 -2.23
N THR A 243 -21.15 14.72 -1.19
CA THR A 243 -22.36 13.97 -0.93
C THR A 243 -23.26 14.93 -0.20
N LYS A 244 -24.32 15.40 -0.87
CA LYS A 244 -25.39 16.18 -0.25
C LYS A 244 -25.75 15.48 1.06
N VAL A 245 -25.44 16.13 2.18
CA VAL A 245 -25.82 15.64 3.50
C VAL A 245 -27.33 15.49 3.47
N GLY A 246 -27.80 14.25 3.42
CA GLY A 246 -29.23 13.97 3.58
C GLY A 246 -29.70 14.63 4.87
N GLY A 247 -30.89 15.24 4.83
CA GLY A 247 -31.43 16.03 5.92
C GLY A 247 -31.26 15.34 7.27
N LYS A 248 -30.91 16.15 8.29
CA LYS A 248 -30.63 15.74 9.68
C LYS A 248 -31.55 14.60 10.11
N LEU A 249 -31.02 13.37 10.18
CA LEU A 249 -31.75 12.24 10.75
C LEU A 249 -32.02 12.56 12.21
N GLU A 250 -33.29 12.57 12.61
CA GLU A 250 -33.66 12.77 14.01
C GLU A 250 -33.05 11.67 14.86
N VAL A 251 -32.14 12.06 15.75
CA VAL A 251 -31.54 11.16 16.72
C VAL A 251 -32.59 10.86 17.78
N LYS A 252 -33.25 9.70 17.66
CA LYS A 252 -34.03 9.15 18.78
C LYS A 252 -33.07 8.73 19.88
N LYS A 253 -33.30 9.21 21.11
CA LYS A 253 -32.55 8.77 22.29
C LYS A 253 -32.71 7.25 22.41
N ALA A 254 -31.57 6.55 22.54
CA ALA A 254 -31.58 5.12 22.78
C ALA A 254 -32.25 4.84 24.13
N ASP A 255 -33.31 4.03 24.12
CA ASP A 255 -34.00 3.62 25.32
C ASP A 255 -33.22 2.46 25.97
N LEU A 256 -32.34 2.81 26.91
CA LEU A 256 -31.45 1.85 27.56
C LEU A 256 -32.19 0.74 28.31
N LYS A 257 -33.41 0.99 28.81
CA LYS A 257 -34.13 -0.02 29.62
C LYS A 257 -34.67 -1.16 28.75
N ASN A 258 -35.30 -0.82 27.63
CA ASN A 258 -35.85 -1.80 26.69
C ASN A 258 -34.75 -2.65 26.01
N ASN A 259 -33.55 -2.09 25.82
CA ASN A 259 -32.43 -2.82 25.23
C ASN A 259 -31.75 -3.78 26.23
N VAL A 260 -31.78 -3.48 27.53
CA VAL A 260 -31.25 -4.39 28.57
C VAL A 260 -32.18 -5.59 28.76
N GLU A 261 -33.49 -5.39 28.77
CA GLU A 261 -34.47 -6.49 28.83
C GLU A 261 -34.40 -7.38 27.58
N LYS A 262 -34.18 -6.79 26.40
CA LYS A 262 -33.87 -7.55 25.17
C LYS A 262 -32.59 -8.36 25.31
N SER A 263 -31.53 -7.79 25.89
CA SER A 263 -30.25 -8.50 26.08
C SER A 263 -30.34 -9.67 27.07
N GLU A 264 -31.23 -9.61 28.06
CA GLU A 264 -31.47 -10.71 28.99
C GLU A 264 -32.37 -11.80 28.39
N ALA A 265 -33.32 -11.42 27.53
CA ALA A 265 -34.11 -12.35 26.73
C ALA A 265 -33.25 -13.05 25.65
N ASP A 266 -32.36 -12.31 24.98
CA ASP A 266 -31.45 -12.82 23.95
C ASP A 266 -30.40 -13.77 24.57
N LYS A 267 -29.94 -13.52 25.80
CA LYS A 267 -29.07 -14.45 26.56
C LYS A 267 -29.75 -15.78 26.91
N LYS A 268 -31.09 -15.80 27.05
CA LYS A 268 -31.84 -17.06 27.24
C LYS A 268 -32.14 -17.79 25.93
N GLN A 269 -31.93 -17.14 24.80
CA GLN A 269 -32.20 -17.69 23.47
C GLN A 269 -30.94 -17.88 22.62
N GLU A 270 -29.77 -17.97 23.26
CA GLU A 270 -28.55 -18.45 22.60
C GLU A 270 -28.48 -19.98 22.69
N GLU A 271 -29.44 -20.65 22.06
CA GLU A 271 -29.25 -22.04 21.66
C GLU A 271 -28.12 -22.06 20.62
N ASN A 272 -26.95 -22.56 21.02
CA ASN A 272 -25.78 -22.72 20.16
C ASN A 272 -26.22 -23.19 18.77
N GLY A 273 -25.90 -22.44 17.71
CA GLY A 273 -26.38 -22.73 16.34
C GLY A 273 -26.10 -24.16 15.86
N LEU A 274 -25.10 -24.83 16.46
CA LEU A 274 -24.80 -26.25 16.28
C LEU A 274 -25.91 -27.18 16.82
N GLN A 275 -26.52 -26.84 17.97
CA GLN A 275 -27.61 -27.61 18.59
C GLN A 275 -28.88 -27.54 17.73
N LYS A 276 -29.21 -26.34 17.24
CA LYS A 276 -30.36 -26.11 16.35
C LYS A 276 -30.18 -26.80 15.00
N TRP A 277 -28.98 -26.73 14.43
CA TRP A 277 -28.61 -27.46 13.22
C TRP A 277 -28.66 -28.99 13.44
N TRP A 278 -28.13 -29.48 14.57
CA TRP A 278 -28.18 -30.90 14.92
C TRP A 278 -29.60 -31.43 15.06
N ASN A 279 -30.47 -30.69 15.76
CA ASN A 279 -31.86 -31.07 15.98
C ASN A 279 -32.72 -30.94 14.73
N SER A 280 -32.30 -30.15 13.74
CA SER A 280 -32.99 -30.04 12.43
C SER A 280 -32.80 -31.26 11.52
N MET A 281 -31.85 -32.15 11.83
CA MET A 281 -31.60 -33.36 11.04
C MET A 281 -32.50 -34.54 11.45
N SER A 282 -32.90 -35.34 10.46
CA SER A 282 -33.56 -36.63 10.71
C SER A 282 -32.58 -37.62 11.38
N ASP A 283 -33.11 -38.62 12.09
CA ASP A 283 -32.28 -39.56 12.86
C ASP A 283 -31.29 -40.35 12.00
N TRP A 284 -31.67 -40.66 10.76
CA TRP A 284 -30.81 -41.28 9.77
C TRP A 284 -29.64 -40.35 9.36
N GLN A 285 -29.90 -39.05 9.17
CA GLN A 285 -28.86 -38.06 8.84
C GLN A 285 -27.88 -37.85 10.00
N LYS A 286 -28.38 -37.84 11.24
CA LYS A 286 -27.53 -37.80 12.45
C LYS A 286 -26.62 -39.03 12.51
N ALA A 287 -27.14 -40.23 12.27
CA ALA A 287 -26.36 -41.46 12.24
C ALA A 287 -25.27 -41.43 11.15
N ALA A 288 -25.61 -40.99 9.94
CA ALA A 288 -24.65 -40.86 8.84
C ALA A 288 -23.52 -39.86 9.17
N PHE A 289 -23.85 -38.74 9.81
CA PHE A 289 -22.87 -37.72 10.21
C PHE A 289 -21.89 -38.27 11.26
N VAL A 290 -22.39 -38.98 12.28
CA VAL A 290 -21.54 -39.62 13.31
C VAL A 290 -20.61 -40.66 12.68
N ILE A 291 -21.14 -41.53 11.81
CA ILE A 291 -20.33 -42.56 11.13
C ILE A 291 -19.23 -41.91 10.27
N SER A 292 -19.56 -40.82 9.56
CA SER A 292 -18.58 -40.10 8.73
C SER A 292 -17.42 -39.52 9.57
N MET A 293 -17.73 -38.95 10.74
CA MET A 293 -16.71 -38.41 11.65
C MET A 293 -15.83 -39.51 12.24
N ILE A 294 -16.42 -40.67 12.58
CA ILE A 294 -15.68 -41.85 13.05
C ILE A 294 -14.76 -42.42 11.96
N CYS A 295 -15.08 -42.31 10.68
CA CYS A 295 -14.21 -42.79 9.60
C CYS A 295 -13.15 -41.76 9.16
N ILE A 296 -13.49 -40.47 9.15
CA ILE A 296 -12.62 -39.40 8.65
C ILE A 296 -11.51 -39.06 9.64
N VAL A 297 -11.81 -39.01 10.94
CA VAL A 297 -10.82 -38.63 11.96
C VAL A 297 -9.66 -39.63 12.06
N PRO A 298 -9.89 -40.96 12.08
CA PRO A 298 -8.82 -41.94 12.03
C PRO A 298 -8.05 -41.90 10.71
N ALA A 299 -8.70 -41.62 9.58
CA ALA A 299 -8.03 -41.53 8.28
C ALA A 299 -7.08 -40.33 8.19
N ILE A 300 -7.48 -39.18 8.73
CA ILE A 300 -6.63 -37.99 8.82
C ILE A 300 -5.49 -38.24 9.81
N TYR A 301 -5.77 -38.85 10.97
CA TYR A 301 -4.74 -39.21 11.95
C TYR A 301 -3.72 -40.22 11.40
N TYR A 302 -4.18 -41.25 10.68
CA TYR A 302 -3.30 -42.22 10.03
C TYR A 302 -2.48 -41.55 8.91
N GLY A 303 -3.10 -40.70 8.09
CA GLY A 303 -2.41 -39.94 7.05
C GLY A 303 -1.35 -39.00 7.59
N TRP A 304 -1.64 -38.33 8.71
CA TRP A 304 -0.69 -37.41 9.35
C TRP A 304 0.43 -38.17 10.09
N SER A 305 0.13 -39.28 10.77
CA SER A 305 1.16 -40.08 11.46
C SER A 305 2.09 -40.84 10.51
N THR A 306 1.62 -41.21 9.31
CA THR A 306 2.44 -41.88 8.29
C THR A 306 3.25 -40.90 7.42
N ALA A 307 2.80 -39.65 7.24
CA ALA A 307 3.51 -38.62 6.49
C ALA A 307 4.85 -38.18 7.12
N SER A 308 5.06 -38.45 8.41
CA SER A 308 6.28 -38.07 9.13
C SER A 308 7.41 -39.11 9.07
N LYS A 309 7.22 -40.25 8.38
CA LYS A 309 8.21 -41.34 8.29
C LYS A 309 8.52 -41.72 6.83
N THR A 310 9.51 -41.00 6.28
CA THR A 310 10.34 -41.22 5.07
C THR A 310 9.71 -41.09 3.66
N PRO A 311 10.49 -40.76 2.61
CA PRO A 311 9.97 -40.32 1.29
C PRO A 311 9.48 -41.44 0.36
N ILE A 312 9.58 -42.71 0.75
CA ILE A 312 9.32 -43.87 -0.14
C ILE A 312 7.97 -44.56 0.17
N THR A 313 7.30 -44.24 1.27
CA THR A 313 5.98 -44.79 1.65
C THR A 313 4.79 -43.95 1.15
N GLY A 314 5.05 -42.81 0.51
CA GLY A 314 4.04 -41.86 0.03
C GLY A 314 3.15 -42.34 -1.12
N GLU A 315 3.48 -43.46 -1.79
CA GLU A 315 2.60 -44.01 -2.83
C GLU A 315 1.40 -44.79 -2.26
N TYR A 316 1.53 -45.45 -1.11
CA TYR A 316 0.42 -46.19 -0.49
C TYR A 316 -0.60 -45.27 0.20
N GLY A 317 -0.16 -44.11 0.71
CA GLY A 317 -1.05 -43.10 1.30
C GLY A 317 -1.98 -42.44 0.28
N LYS A 318 -1.55 -42.31 -0.98
CA LYS A 318 -2.37 -41.76 -2.08
C LYS A 318 -3.58 -42.66 -2.40
N VAL A 319 -3.41 -43.98 -2.33
CA VAL A 319 -4.49 -44.95 -2.60
C VAL A 319 -5.55 -44.91 -1.49
N ALA A 320 -5.14 -44.77 -0.23
CA ALA A 320 -6.05 -44.63 0.89
C ALA A 320 -6.84 -43.31 0.82
N ALA A 321 -6.18 -42.19 0.52
CA ALA A 321 -6.83 -40.88 0.35
C ALA A 321 -7.81 -40.86 -0.85
N LEU A 322 -7.48 -41.54 -1.96
CA LEU A 322 -8.38 -41.68 -3.11
C LEU A 322 -9.59 -42.57 -2.79
N LYS A 323 -9.42 -43.64 -2.02
CA LYS A 323 -10.56 -44.46 -1.54
C LYS A 323 -11.45 -43.67 -0.58
N VAL A 324 -10.88 -42.90 0.34
CA VAL A 324 -11.65 -42.03 1.25
C VAL A 324 -12.40 -40.94 0.49
N ARG A 325 -11.78 -40.32 -0.53
CA ARG A 325 -12.44 -39.36 -1.43
C ARG A 325 -13.61 -39.99 -2.19
N SER A 326 -13.45 -41.22 -2.67
CA SER A 326 -14.53 -41.97 -3.34
C SER A 326 -15.69 -42.28 -2.39
N TRP A 327 -15.40 -42.71 -1.16
CA TRP A 327 -16.41 -42.95 -0.12
C TRP A 327 -17.16 -41.68 0.30
N ILE A 328 -16.46 -40.55 0.44
CA ILE A 328 -17.08 -39.25 0.73
C ILE A 328 -17.95 -38.80 -0.45
N SER A 329 -17.52 -39.04 -1.69
CA SER A 329 -18.33 -38.70 -2.88
C SER A 329 -19.58 -39.56 -3.03
N LEU A 330 -19.53 -40.84 -2.63
CA LEU A 330 -20.69 -41.73 -2.58
C LEU A 330 -21.69 -41.31 -1.50
N LEU A 331 -21.21 -40.93 -0.31
CA LEU A 331 -22.03 -40.38 0.77
C LEU A 331 -22.67 -39.02 0.37
N TYR A 332 -21.92 -38.17 -0.31
CA TYR A 332 -22.41 -36.89 -0.85
C TYR A 332 -23.49 -37.10 -1.93
N ASN A 333 -23.28 -38.02 -2.87
CA ASN A 333 -24.29 -38.34 -3.89
C ASN A 333 -25.51 -39.06 -3.31
N TRP A 334 -25.35 -39.87 -2.26
CA TRP A 334 -26.48 -40.53 -1.61
C TRP A 334 -27.34 -39.57 -0.77
N THR A 335 -26.72 -38.54 -0.20
CA THR A 335 -27.44 -37.49 0.55
C THR A 335 -28.15 -36.47 -0.35
N ILE A 336 -27.63 -36.20 -1.55
CA ILE A 336 -28.26 -35.27 -2.52
C ILE A 336 -29.30 -35.98 -3.41
N GLY A 337 -29.14 -37.28 -3.69
CA GLY A 337 -30.11 -38.06 -4.48
C GLY A 337 -31.50 -38.20 -3.87
N LEU A 338 -31.65 -37.95 -2.56
CA LEU A 338 -32.94 -37.94 -1.85
C LEU A 338 -33.65 -36.57 -1.86
N ILE A 339 -33.02 -35.51 -2.38
CA ILE A 339 -33.55 -34.14 -2.37
C ILE A 339 -34.23 -33.79 -3.72
N TRP A 340 -34.12 -34.63 -4.75
CA TRP A 340 -34.55 -34.33 -6.13
C TRP A 340 -35.86 -35.02 -6.60
N PRO A 341 -36.92 -35.12 -5.79
CA PRO A 341 -38.24 -34.94 -6.39
C PRO A 341 -39.24 -34.20 -5.48
N LEU A 342 -38.89 -33.06 -4.91
CA LEU A 342 -39.84 -32.21 -4.15
C LEU A 342 -39.85 -30.74 -4.61
N VAL A 343 -39.78 -30.51 -5.92
CA VAL A 343 -40.18 -29.24 -6.52
C VAL A 343 -41.33 -29.52 -7.49
N PRO A 344 -42.60 -29.23 -7.14
CA PRO A 344 -43.65 -29.16 -8.14
C PRO A 344 -43.52 -27.83 -8.91
N THR A 345 -43.76 -27.94 -10.22
CA THR A 345 -44.04 -26.85 -11.17
C THR A 345 -45.18 -25.95 -10.74
#